data_AF-A0A1B9KQJ5-F1
#
_entry.id   AF-A0A1B9KQJ5-F1
#
_cell.length_a   1.000
_cell.length_b   1.000
_cell.length_c   1.000
_cell.angle_alpha   90.00
_cell.angle_beta   90.00
_cell.angle_gamma   90.00
#
_symmetry.space_group_name_H-M   'P 1'
#
loop_
_entity.id
_entity.type
_entity.pdbx_description
1 polymer ?
#
loop_
_entity_poly.entity_id
_entity_poly.type
_entity_poly.pdbx_seq_one_letter_code
_entity_poly.pdbx_strand_id
1 'polypeptide(L)'
;MKDFFFFNKMLTPSFITIVYWIALVLIGISALTMILGSFAAFAYSFTMGLVAFFTGIITLIVGFISTRIGFELICVLFNINHNIQKLANENTDSEKQEESSSSNTVN
;
A
#
# COMPACT_ATOMS: atom_id res chain seq x y z
N MET A 1 -13.24 -18.75 16.60
CA MET A 1 -12.47 -18.42 15.39
C MET A 1 -13.17 -17.30 14.60
N LYS A 2 -13.34 -16.10 15.18
CA LYS A 2 -14.15 -15.06 14.52
C LYS A 2 -13.74 -13.64 14.95
N ASP A 3 -12.45 -13.37 15.02
CA ASP A 3 -11.94 -12.04 15.40
C ASP A 3 -10.94 -11.45 14.38
N PHE A 4 -10.76 -12.11 13.24
CA PHE A 4 -10.00 -11.54 12.11
C PHE A 4 -10.76 -10.40 11.39
N PHE A 5 -12.05 -10.19 11.68
CA PHE A 5 -12.89 -9.21 10.99
C PHE A 5 -12.96 -7.83 11.68
N PHE A 6 -12.67 -7.73 12.99
CA PHE A 6 -12.40 -6.42 13.63
C PHE A 6 -11.11 -5.78 13.13
N PHE A 7 -10.29 -6.61 12.50
CA PHE A 7 -9.03 -6.24 11.94
C PHE A 7 -9.24 -5.43 10.65
N ASN A 8 -10.22 -5.63 9.76
CA ASN A 8 -10.30 -4.85 8.49
C ASN A 8 -10.31 -3.31 8.64
N LYS A 9 -10.92 -2.80 9.72
CA LYS A 9 -11.00 -1.36 10.02
C LYS A 9 -9.69 -0.81 10.61
N MET A 10 -8.79 -1.67 11.10
CA MET A 10 -7.46 -1.31 11.65
C MET A 10 -6.28 -1.95 10.89
N LEU A 11 -6.51 -2.97 10.07
CA LEU A 11 -5.59 -3.75 9.23
C LEU A 11 -5.21 -2.92 8.04
N THR A 12 -6.17 -2.30 7.36
CA THR A 12 -5.87 -1.52 6.16
C THR A 12 -4.77 -0.47 6.42
N PRO A 13 -4.84 0.36 7.48
CA PRO A 13 -3.75 1.29 7.80
C PRO A 13 -2.51 0.63 8.44
N SER A 14 -2.64 -0.48 9.17
CA SER A 14 -1.51 -1.15 9.85
C SER A 14 -0.73 -2.12 8.94
N PHE A 15 -1.37 -2.69 7.93
CA PHE A 15 -0.78 -3.59 6.94
C PHE A 15 -0.01 -2.79 5.90
N ILE A 16 -0.59 -1.68 5.41
CA ILE A 16 0.08 -0.80 4.45
C ILE A 16 1.36 -0.17 5.04
N THR A 17 1.39 0.08 6.36
CA THR A 17 2.59 0.60 7.05
C THR A 17 3.73 -0.43 7.12
N ILE A 18 3.42 -1.72 7.28
CA ILE A 18 4.41 -2.80 7.22
C ILE A 18 4.98 -2.93 5.81
N VAL A 19 4.12 -2.90 4.79
CA VAL A 19 4.54 -2.97 3.38
C VAL A 19 5.35 -1.73 3.00
N TYR A 20 5.00 -0.54 3.50
CA TYR A 20 5.77 0.69 3.31
C TYR A 20 7.20 0.54 3.82
N TRP A 21 7.38 0.02 5.04
CA TRP A 21 8.71 -0.22 5.61
C TRP A 21 9.54 -1.19 4.77
N ILE A 22 8.93 -2.28 4.30
CA ILE A 22 9.59 -3.26 3.42
C ILE A 22 10.00 -2.63 2.08
N ALA A 23 9.11 -1.86 1.45
CA ALA A 23 9.42 -1.17 0.21
C ALA A 23 10.53 -0.14 0.40
N LEU A 24 10.51 0.59 1.51
CA LEU A 24 11.56 1.54 1.85
C LEU A 24 12.93 0.86 2.00
N VAL A 25 12.98 -0.27 2.71
CA VAL A 25 14.19 -1.10 2.83
C VAL A 25 14.64 -1.60 1.46
N LEU A 26 13.71 -2.03 0.61
CA LEU A 26 14.02 -2.51 -0.74
C LEU A 26 14.62 -1.42 -1.63
N ILE A 27 14.07 -0.20 -1.59
CA ILE A 27 14.64 0.98 -2.27
C ILE A 27 16.03 1.31 -1.72
N GLY A 28 16.22 1.22 -0.41
CA GLY A 28 17.53 1.45 0.22
C GLY A 28 18.57 0.44 -0.25
N ILE A 29 18.21 -0.85 -0.29
CA ILE A 29 19.08 -1.92 -0.76
C ILE A 29 19.37 -1.76 -2.26
N SER A 30 18.36 -1.47 -3.08
CA SER A 30 18.56 -1.31 -4.52
C SER A 30 19.48 -0.13 -4.84
N ALA A 31 19.27 1.02 -4.19
CA ALA A 31 20.16 2.18 -4.32
C ALA A 31 21.59 1.86 -3.86
N LEU A 32 21.75 1.14 -2.74
CA LEU A 32 23.05 0.74 -2.22
C LEU A 32 23.77 -0.21 -3.20
N THR A 33 23.06 -1.20 -3.75
CA THR A 33 23.62 -2.12 -4.76
C THR A 33 24.02 -1.40 -6.05
N MET A 34 23.25 -0.40 -6.48
CA MET A 34 23.59 0.43 -7.64
C MET A 34 24.86 1.26 -7.39
N ILE A 35 25.01 1.86 -6.21
CA ILE A 35 26.19 2.64 -5.83
C ILE A 35 27.43 1.72 -5.76
N LEU A 36 27.32 0.56 -5.13
CA LEU A 36 28.39 -0.44 -5.06
C LEU A 36 28.77 -0.96 -6.45
N GLY A 37 27.79 -1.22 -7.31
CA GLY A 37 28.00 -1.64 -8.70
C GLY A 37 28.65 -0.56 -9.56
N SER A 38 28.41 0.72 -9.27
CA SER A 38 28.99 1.84 -10.01
C SER A 38 30.52 1.90 -9.84
N PHE A 39 31.04 1.51 -8.68
CA PHE A 39 32.49 1.39 -8.46
C PHE A 39 33.13 0.29 -9.33
N ALA A 40 32.46 -0.85 -9.50
CA ALA A 40 32.92 -1.91 -10.39
C ALA A 40 32.86 -1.48 -11.87
N ALA A 41 31.84 -0.72 -12.27
CA ALA A 41 31.70 -0.18 -13.62
C ALA A 41 32.83 0.83 -13.97
N PHE A 42 33.33 1.57 -12.98
CA PHE A 42 34.46 2.50 -13.14
C PHE A 42 35.76 1.79 -13.53
N ALA A 43 35.96 0.55 -13.09
CA ALA A 43 37.11 -0.27 -13.44
C ALA A 43 37.09 -0.73 -14.91
N TYR A 44 35.90 -0.90 -15.49
CA TYR A 44 35.75 -1.24 -16.91
C TYR A 44 35.82 -0.01 -17.82
N SER A 45 35.11 1.06 -17.45
CA SER A 45 35.06 2.28 -18.27
C SER A 45 34.61 3.48 -17.44
N PHE A 46 35.39 4.56 -17.49
CA PHE A 46 35.10 5.82 -16.79
C PHE A 46 33.70 6.36 -17.11
N THR A 47 33.32 6.39 -18.38
CA THR A 47 32.01 6.91 -18.83
C THR A 47 30.84 6.08 -18.28
N MET A 48 30.96 4.74 -18.26
CA MET A 48 29.91 3.86 -17.74
C MET A 48 29.77 3.97 -16.22
N GLY A 49 30.88 4.07 -15.50
CA GLY A 49 30.85 4.30 -14.06
C GLY A 49 30.18 5.63 -13.68
N LEU A 50 30.45 6.69 -14.46
CA LEU A 50 29.85 8.01 -14.25
C LEU A 50 28.34 7.99 -14.52
N VAL A 51 27.91 7.38 -15.62
CA VAL A 51 26.47 7.19 -15.92
C VAL A 51 25.79 6.37 -14.82
N ALA A 52 26.36 5.23 -14.43
CA ALA A 52 25.79 4.37 -13.39
C ALA A 52 25.64 5.10 -12.04
N PHE A 53 26.62 5.93 -11.67
CA PHE A 53 26.58 6.72 -10.44
C PHE A 53 25.44 7.75 -10.43
N PHE A 54 25.31 8.55 -11.50
CA PHE A 54 24.19 9.50 -11.62
C PHE A 54 22.83 8.80 -11.69
N THR A 55 22.77 7.68 -12.40
CA THR A 55 21.56 6.86 -12.49
C THR A 55 21.17 6.32 -11.11
N GLY A 56 22.13 5.85 -10.31
CA GLY A 56 21.88 5.38 -8.94
C GLY A 56 21.29 6.45 -8.02
N ILE A 57 21.80 7.69 -8.10
CA ILE A 57 21.26 8.83 -7.33
C ILE A 57 19.84 9.17 -7.78
N ILE A 58 19.60 9.23 -9.10
CA ILE A 58 18.27 9.50 -9.66
C ILE A 58 17.29 8.40 -9.26
N THR A 59 17.69 7.13 -9.36
CA THR A 59 16.87 5.98 -8.98
C THR A 59 16.54 5.99 -7.49
N LEU A 60 17.43 6.46 -6.61
CA LEU A 60 17.12 6.63 -5.20
C LEU A 60 15.98 7.65 -5.01
N ILE A 61 16.13 8.84 -5.61
CA ILE A 61 15.16 9.94 -5.45
C ILE A 61 13.82 9.58 -6.08
N VAL A 62 13.83 9.11 -7.33
CA VAL A 62 12.62 8.70 -8.07
C VAL A 62 12.01 7.46 -7.42
N GLY A 63 12.80 6.47 -7.02
CA GLY A 63 12.31 5.28 -6.34
C GLY A 63 11.61 5.63 -5.02
N PHE A 64 12.18 6.52 -4.22
CA PHE A 64 11.56 6.99 -2.97
C PHE A 64 10.28 7.79 -3.22
N ILE A 65 10.27 8.71 -4.20
CA ILE A 65 9.09 9.52 -4.51
C ILE A 65 7.94 8.68 -5.09
N SER A 66 8.25 7.77 -6.02
CA SER A 66 7.27 6.88 -6.64
C SER A 66 6.69 5.92 -5.60
N THR A 67 7.52 5.43 -4.68
CA THR A 67 7.06 4.64 -3.53
C THR A 67 6.07 5.44 -2.68
N ARG A 68 6.39 6.67 -2.28
CA ARG A 68 5.50 7.55 -1.52
C ARG A 68 4.13 7.72 -2.20
N ILE A 69 4.12 8.15 -3.46
CA ILE A 69 2.90 8.38 -4.23
C ILE A 69 2.11 7.07 -4.41
N GLY A 70 2.79 5.97 -4.75
CA GLY A 70 2.15 4.68 -4.99
C GLY A 70 1.45 4.14 -3.75
N PHE A 71 2.11 4.20 -2.59
CA PHE A 71 1.53 3.75 -1.33
C PHE A 71 0.35 4.61 -0.88
N GLU A 72 0.40 5.93 -1.08
CA GLU A 72 -0.74 6.82 -0.82
C GLU A 72 -1.93 6.46 -1.69
N LEU A 73 -1.74 6.22 -3.00
CA LEU A 73 -2.82 5.82 -3.90
C LEU A 73 -3.43 4.47 -3.53
N ILE A 74 -2.62 3.45 -3.21
CA ILE A 74 -3.14 2.15 -2.74
C ILE A 74 -3.99 2.34 -1.48
N CYS A 75 -3.51 3.14 -0.51
CA CYS A 75 -4.22 3.39 0.73
C CYS A 75 -5.57 4.09 0.48
N VAL A 76 -5.58 5.08 -0.41
CA VAL A 76 -6.79 5.80 -0.82
C VAL A 76 -7.80 4.87 -1.50
N LEU A 77 -7.36 4.01 -2.43
CA LEU A 77 -8.25 3.04 -3.08
C LEU A 77 -8.88 2.07 -2.08
N PHE A 78 -8.10 1.60 -1.11
CA PHE A 78 -8.58 0.67 -0.10
C PHE A 78 -9.59 1.33 0.85
N ASN A 79 -9.36 2.61 1.18
CA ASN A 79 -10.30 3.40 1.97
C ASN A 79 -11.65 3.59 1.25
N ILE A 80 -11.63 3.84 -0.06
CA ILE A 80 -12.85 3.92 -0.88
C ILE A 80 -13.60 2.59 -0.85
N ASN A 81 -12.92 1.47 -1.12
CA ASN A 81 -13.53 0.15 -1.14
C ASN A 81 -14.19 -0.24 0.20
N HIS A 82 -13.55 0.11 1.31
CA HIS A 82 -14.11 -0.10 2.65
C HIS A 82 -15.38 0.75 2.86
N ASN A 83 -15.41 1.97 2.34
CA ASN A 83 -16.56 2.86 2.45
C ASN A 83 -17.77 2.34 1.64
N ILE A 84 -17.54 1.78 0.44
CA ILE A 84 -18.58 1.15 -0.38
C ILE A 84 -19.18 -0.10 0.31
N GLN A 85 -18.34 -0.94 0.93
CA GLN A 85 -18.81 -2.10 1.70
C GLN A 85 -19.70 -1.70 2.89
N LYS A 86 -19.42 -0.57 3.54
CA LYS A 86 -20.26 -0.07 4.64
C LYS A 86 -21.67 0.30 4.15
N LEU A 87 -21.75 0.99 3.01
CA LEU A 87 -23.03 1.40 2.41
C LEU A 87 -23.87 0.21 1.93
N ALA A 88 -23.23 -0.84 1.41
CA ALA A 88 -23.95 -2.05 0.98
C ALA A 88 -24.64 -2.78 2.14
N ASN A 89 -24.01 -2.81 3.33
CA ASN A 89 -24.60 -3.47 4.50
C ASN A 89 -25.73 -2.66 5.16
N GLU A 90 -25.67 -1.33 5.18
CA GLU A 90 -26.76 -0.48 5.74
C GLU A 90 -28.10 -0.66 5.02
N ASN A 91 -28.09 -0.98 3.71
CA ASN A 91 -29.31 -1.22 2.94
C ASN A 91 -29.94 -2.60 3.24
N THR A 92 -29.16 -3.58 3.70
CA THR A 92 -29.66 -4.93 4.03
C THR A 92 -30.31 -4.97 5.42
N ASP A 93 -29.89 -4.11 6.34
CA ASP A 93 -30.48 -4.03 7.68
C ASP A 93 -31.80 -3.25 7.70
N SER A 94 -32.01 -2.36 6.72
CA SER A 94 -33.26 -1.62 6.54
C SER A 94 -34.43 -2.52 6.11
N GLU A 95 -34.18 -3.52 5.25
CA GLU A 95 -35.20 -4.50 4.84
C GLU A 95 -35.58 -5.48 5.97
N LYS A 96 -34.63 -5.86 6.84
CA LYS A 96 -34.89 -6.78 7.96
C LYS A 96 -35.66 -6.14 9.12
N GLN A 97 -35.56 -4.81 9.29
CA GLN A 97 -36.34 -4.09 10.31
C GLN A 97 -37.83 -3.96 9.94
N GLU A 98 -38.17 -3.86 8.64
CA GLU A 98 -39.57 -3.83 8.20
C GLU A 98 -40.27 -5.20 8.34
N GLU A 99 -39.59 -6.32 8.04
CA GLU A 99 -40.17 -7.66 8.22
C GLU A 99 -40.41 -8.02 9.71
N SER A 100 -39.49 -7.68 10.61
CA SER A 100 -39.63 -8.00 12.04
C SER A 100 -40.69 -7.14 12.77
N SER A 101 -40.99 -5.95 12.26
CA SER A 101 -42.07 -5.09 12.78
C SER A 101 -43.45 -5.54 12.30
N SER A 102 -43.54 -6.01 11.04
CA SER A 102 -44.79 -6.53 10.48
C SER A 102 -45.21 -7.87 11.11
N SER A 103 -44.27 -8.77 11.40
CA SER A 103 -44.58 -10.07 12.02
C SER A 103 -45.07 -9.98 13.48
N ASN A 104 -44.70 -8.93 14.21
CA ASN A 104 -45.13 -8.70 15.60
C ASN A 104 -46.52 -8.05 15.75
N THR A 105 -47.16 -7.66 14.65
CA THR A 105 -48.52 -7.08 14.67
C THR A 105 -49.62 -8.07 14.29
N VAL A 106 -49.26 -9.32 13.94
CA VAL A 106 -50.18 -10.36 13.47
C VAL A 106 -50.44 -11.45 14.52
N ASN A 107 -50.00 -11.27 15.78
CA ASN A 107 -50.26 -12.22 16.87
C ASN A 107 -50.93 -11.57 18.09
#